data_AF-A0A957X6D1-F1
#
_entry.id   AF-A0A957X6D1-F1
#
_cell.length_a   1.000
_cell.length_b   1.000
_cell.length_c   1.000
_cell.angle_alpha   90.00
_cell.angle_beta   90.00
_cell.angle_gamma   90.00
#
_symmetry.space_group_name_H-M   'P 1'
#
loop_
_entity.id
_entity.type
_entity.pdbx_description
1 polymer ?
#
loop_
_entity_poly.entity_id
_entity_poly.type
_entity_poly.pdbx_seq_one_letter_code
_entity_poly.pdbx_strand_id
1 'polypeptide(L)'
;MAQGQLYILQARPITTLSLGNLDEYAINESLVEEALWVNTNVAEAVPDVFSPLTWSIIRGIDNELNFIHGYYVWSGNICGHVYSNISRRVSAAHAMTGMSTERIVGLLGDLFGRSLDQLQMPIYPFAWGDVVREFVPGVGRVIWKTLTGYLTLNNFLRENPARCNAFTTRIGEISSGAELLRLWQQELEPYLYKAWWAHTAGGSRIVNTMVLERKLRKLVGAEDANTLLSNLRSGSELASLGPVTGVTKVRRGELSHAEYLAQYGHRGPHEFELSIPHPAEDPAWLEAQLADDPTLPLEQIDQAELRGIPGAAGRVEGVVRILQRPEEGDSLRPGEILVAATTNVGWT
;
A
#
# COMPACT_ATOMS: atom_id res chain seq x y z
N MET A 1 1.15 46.10 19.28
CA MET A 1 2.12 46.01 20.40
C MET A 1 1.97 47.26 21.23
N ALA A 2 1.65 47.13 22.52
CA ALA A 2 1.64 48.24 23.47
C ALA A 2 2.56 47.85 24.62
N GLN A 3 3.46 48.76 25.02
CA GLN A 3 4.42 48.52 26.11
C GLN A 3 5.30 47.26 25.95
N GLY A 4 5.65 46.90 24.71
CA GLY A 4 6.45 45.70 24.43
C GLY A 4 5.69 44.37 24.57
N GLN A 5 4.38 44.40 24.86
CA GLN A 5 3.52 43.22 24.86
C GLN A 5 2.74 43.09 23.56
N LEU A 6 2.73 41.86 23.02
CA LEU A 6 1.97 41.46 21.85
C LEU A 6 0.54 41.09 22.30
N TYR A 7 -0.46 41.68 21.65
CA TYR A 7 -1.87 41.39 21.88
C TYR A 7 -2.48 40.91 20.56
N ILE A 8 -3.11 39.73 20.58
CA ILE A 8 -3.87 39.21 19.44
C ILE A 8 -5.30 39.73 19.59
N LEU A 9 -5.67 40.70 18.76
CA LEU A 9 -7.01 41.32 18.80
C LEU A 9 -8.02 40.54 17.96
N GLN A 10 -7.53 39.75 17.00
CA GLN A 10 -8.36 38.97 16.10
C GLN A 10 -7.52 37.84 15.49
N ALA A 11 -8.12 36.66 15.37
CA ALA A 11 -7.65 35.56 14.54
C ALA A 11 -8.84 35.07 13.70
N ARG A 12 -8.62 34.80 12.40
CA ARG A 12 -9.62 34.21 11.52
C ARG A 12 -9.00 33.05 10.74
N PRO A 13 -9.75 31.97 10.46
CA PRO A 13 -9.28 30.90 9.58
C PRO A 13 -9.01 31.43 8.17
N ILE A 14 -7.98 30.90 7.50
CA ILE A 14 -7.78 31.10 6.07
C ILE A 14 -8.80 30.21 5.34
N THR A 15 -9.72 30.82 4.60
CA THR A 15 -10.79 30.09 3.88
C THR A 15 -10.54 29.98 2.37
N THR A 16 -9.43 30.52 1.88
CA THR A 16 -9.10 30.56 0.45
C THR A 16 -8.25 29.39 -0.01
N LEU A 17 -7.71 28.59 0.92
CA LEU A 17 -7.00 27.36 0.56
C LEU A 17 -8.04 26.35 0.05
N SER A 18 -7.89 25.97 -1.21
CA SER A 18 -8.74 24.95 -1.84
C SER A 18 -7.95 23.67 -2.02
N LEU A 19 -8.61 22.53 -1.80
CA LEU A 19 -8.10 21.20 -2.14
C LEU A 19 -7.94 21.03 -3.65
N GLY A 20 -8.52 21.91 -4.46
CA GLY A 20 -8.54 21.82 -5.91
C GLY A 20 -9.94 22.01 -6.47
N ASN A 21 -10.21 21.40 -7.63
CA ASN A 21 -11.52 21.42 -8.27
C ASN A 21 -12.14 20.02 -8.21
N LEU A 22 -13.29 19.87 -7.55
CA LEU A 22 -13.99 18.57 -7.46
C LEU A 22 -14.73 18.20 -8.75
N ASP A 23 -15.15 19.19 -9.54
CA ASP A 23 -15.88 18.94 -10.80
C ASP A 23 -14.94 18.35 -11.87
N GLU A 24 -13.69 18.83 -11.90
CA GLU A 24 -12.62 18.31 -12.76
C GLU A 24 -11.77 17.23 -12.05
N TYR A 25 -12.04 16.99 -10.77
CA TYR A 25 -11.25 16.15 -9.86
C TYR A 25 -9.74 16.49 -9.84
N ALA A 26 -9.39 17.74 -10.13
CA ALA A 26 -8.04 18.28 -10.08
C ALA A 26 -7.66 18.61 -8.62
N ILE A 27 -7.45 17.56 -7.82
CA ILE A 27 -7.17 17.66 -6.39
C ILE A 27 -5.68 17.69 -6.11
N ASN A 28 -5.26 18.60 -5.23
CA ASN A 28 -3.92 18.65 -4.67
C ASN A 28 -3.99 19.07 -3.19
N GLU A 29 -3.94 18.08 -2.31
CA GLU A 29 -4.01 18.29 -0.86
C GLU A 29 -2.75 18.91 -0.26
N SER A 30 -1.62 18.95 -0.99
CA SER A 30 -0.42 19.65 -0.50
C SER A 30 -0.59 21.17 -0.50
N LEU A 31 -1.64 21.71 -1.14
CA LEU A 31 -1.91 23.14 -1.20
C LEU A 31 -2.61 23.68 0.05
N VAL A 32 -3.24 22.81 0.85
CA VAL A 32 -4.05 23.24 2.00
C VAL A 32 -3.33 23.11 3.34
N GLU A 33 -2.24 22.35 3.38
CA GLU A 33 -1.49 22.06 4.60
C GLU A 33 0.00 21.93 4.32
N GLU A 34 0.81 22.65 5.10
CA GLU A 34 2.25 22.44 5.14
C GLU A 34 2.53 21.15 5.93
N ALA A 35 2.82 20.08 5.20
CA ALA A 35 3.07 18.75 5.76
C ALA A 35 4.10 18.00 4.92
N LEU A 36 4.75 17.02 5.55
CA LEU A 36 5.58 16.06 4.85
C LEU A 36 4.68 14.96 4.26
N TRP A 37 4.59 14.94 2.92
CA TRP A 37 3.88 13.93 2.15
C TRP A 37 4.88 12.93 1.57
N VAL A 38 4.62 11.64 1.71
CA VAL A 38 5.45 10.58 1.12
C VAL A 38 4.61 9.64 0.27
N ASN A 39 5.23 9.09 -0.77
CA ASN A 39 4.63 8.03 -1.58
C ASN A 39 5.53 6.81 -1.73
N THR A 40 6.70 6.71 -1.10
CA THR A 40 7.69 5.64 -1.35
C THR A 40 7.07 4.24 -1.39
N ASN A 41 6.45 3.78 -0.30
CA ASN A 41 5.85 2.44 -0.28
C ASN A 41 4.53 2.35 -1.04
N VAL A 42 3.77 3.45 -1.07
CA VAL A 42 2.42 3.43 -1.64
C VAL A 42 2.50 3.44 -3.16
N ALA A 43 3.44 4.17 -3.74
CA ALA A 43 3.69 4.21 -5.18
C ALA A 43 4.18 2.85 -5.73
N GLU A 44 4.81 2.01 -4.91
CA GLU A 44 5.15 0.64 -5.30
C GLU A 44 3.91 -0.25 -5.39
N ALA A 45 2.97 -0.10 -4.47
CA ALA A 45 1.73 -0.90 -4.44
C ALA A 45 0.62 -0.33 -5.34
N VAL A 46 0.66 0.98 -5.57
CA VAL A 46 -0.32 1.79 -6.29
C VAL A 46 0.44 2.81 -7.16
N PRO A 47 0.99 2.38 -8.30
CA PRO A 47 1.81 3.25 -9.14
C PRO A 47 0.98 4.29 -9.91
N ASP A 48 -0.27 3.97 -10.22
CA ASP A 48 -1.11 4.78 -11.10
C ASP A 48 -1.98 5.80 -10.36
N VAL A 49 -2.62 6.66 -11.15
CA VAL A 49 -3.65 7.58 -10.66
C VAL A 49 -4.98 6.87 -10.47
N PHE A 50 -5.75 7.34 -9.49
CA PHE A 50 -7.06 6.79 -9.20
C PHE A 50 -8.22 7.58 -9.81
N SER A 51 -9.25 6.84 -10.23
CA SER A 51 -10.54 7.40 -10.60
C SER A 51 -11.30 7.96 -9.39
N PRO A 52 -12.24 8.90 -9.58
CA PRO A 52 -13.08 9.41 -8.48
C PRO A 52 -13.82 8.30 -7.73
N LEU A 53 -14.21 7.22 -8.41
CA LEU A 53 -14.84 6.06 -7.80
C LEU A 53 -13.86 5.38 -6.82
N THR A 54 -12.65 5.05 -7.26
CA THR A 54 -11.62 4.44 -6.42
C THR A 54 -11.31 5.31 -5.20
N TRP A 55 -11.19 6.62 -5.39
CA TRP A 55 -11.00 7.56 -4.28
C TRP A 55 -12.13 7.54 -3.27
N SER A 56 -13.39 7.44 -3.71
CA SER A 56 -14.54 7.38 -2.79
C SER A 56 -14.47 6.18 -1.84
N ILE A 57 -13.96 5.03 -2.34
CA ILE A 57 -13.82 3.80 -1.57
C ILE A 57 -12.64 3.90 -0.60
N ILE A 58 -11.48 4.35 -1.08
CA ILE A 58 -10.27 4.44 -0.25
C ILE A 58 -10.43 5.49 0.86
N ARG A 59 -11.18 6.58 0.62
CA ARG A 59 -11.55 7.55 1.66
C ARG A 59 -12.44 6.94 2.73
N GLY A 60 -13.43 6.13 2.34
CA GLY A 60 -14.29 5.41 3.28
C GLY A 60 -13.48 4.47 4.18
N ILE A 61 -12.56 3.73 3.55
CA ILE A 61 -11.56 2.88 4.21
C ILE A 61 -10.70 3.67 5.21
N ASP A 62 -10.14 4.80 4.80
CA ASP A 62 -9.28 5.61 5.66
C ASP A 62 -10.07 6.12 6.86
N ASN A 63 -11.31 6.58 6.65
CA ASN A 63 -12.18 7.03 7.74
C ASN A 63 -12.50 5.90 8.74
N GLU A 64 -12.71 4.67 8.27
CA GLU A 64 -12.97 3.51 9.15
C GLU A 64 -11.72 3.11 9.96
N LEU A 65 -10.54 3.14 9.35
CA LEU A 65 -9.29 2.67 9.97
C LEU A 65 -8.61 3.73 10.84
N ASN A 66 -8.95 5.01 10.69
CA ASN A 66 -8.24 6.11 11.32
C ASN A 66 -8.86 6.52 12.67
N PHE A 67 -8.02 7.14 13.50
CA PHE A 67 -8.43 7.72 14.79
C PHE A 67 -8.21 9.24 14.85
N ILE A 68 -7.70 9.83 13.77
CA ILE A 68 -7.49 11.27 13.61
C ILE A 68 -8.44 11.73 12.49
N HIS A 69 -9.37 12.62 12.81
CA HIS A 69 -10.32 13.15 11.83
C HIS A 69 -9.63 14.03 10.79
N GLY A 70 -10.08 13.93 9.54
CA GLY A 70 -9.53 14.70 8.42
C GLY A 70 -8.05 14.41 8.14
N TYR A 71 -7.55 13.27 8.62
CA TYR A 71 -6.21 12.79 8.34
C TYR A 71 -6.30 11.59 7.38
N TYR A 72 -5.37 11.58 6.42
CA TYR A 72 -5.36 10.62 5.33
C TYR A 72 -4.05 9.85 5.34
N VAL A 73 -4.16 8.56 5.70
CA VAL A 73 -3.03 7.65 5.80
C VAL A 73 -2.75 7.04 4.44
N TRP A 74 -3.81 6.56 3.80
CA TRP A 74 -3.78 5.87 2.51
C TRP A 74 -4.56 6.63 1.45
N SER A 75 -5.12 7.80 1.77
CA SER A 75 -6.00 8.54 0.87
C SER A 75 -5.55 9.98 0.58
N GLY A 76 -4.28 10.33 0.84
CA GLY A 76 -3.76 11.64 0.47
C GLY A 76 -3.74 11.82 -1.05
N ASN A 77 -4.50 12.77 -1.60
CA ASN A 77 -4.61 12.95 -3.04
C ASN A 77 -3.77 14.13 -3.52
N ILE A 78 -2.68 13.83 -4.23
CA ILE A 78 -1.87 14.85 -4.91
C ILE A 78 -1.88 14.51 -6.40
N CYS A 79 -2.65 15.28 -7.17
CA CYS A 79 -2.77 15.14 -8.61
C CYS A 79 -3.17 13.71 -9.06
N GLY A 80 -4.04 13.05 -8.29
CA GLY A 80 -4.54 11.70 -8.59
C GLY A 80 -3.68 10.56 -8.02
N HIS A 81 -2.48 10.84 -7.51
CA HIS A 81 -1.63 9.86 -6.86
C HIS A 81 -1.83 9.83 -5.34
N VAL A 82 -1.55 8.66 -4.76
CA VAL A 82 -1.67 8.44 -3.31
C VAL A 82 -0.40 8.85 -2.57
N TYR A 83 -0.59 9.65 -1.54
CA TYR A 83 0.45 10.06 -0.59
C TYR A 83 -0.03 9.85 0.85
N SER A 84 0.92 9.63 1.75
CA SER A 84 0.70 9.61 3.19
C SER A 84 1.21 10.91 3.82
N ASN A 85 0.38 11.59 4.61
CA ASN A 85 0.81 12.75 5.40
C ASN A 85 1.48 12.26 6.71
N ILE A 86 2.82 12.22 6.73
CA ILE A 86 3.57 11.75 7.90
C ILE A 86 3.50 12.78 9.04
N SER A 87 3.49 14.06 8.71
CA SER A 87 3.49 15.16 9.70
C SER A 87 2.38 14.98 10.74
N ARG A 88 1.14 14.70 10.32
CA ARG A 88 0.02 14.48 11.24
C ARG A 88 0.17 13.22 12.08
N ARG A 89 0.62 12.09 11.51
CA ARG A 89 0.88 10.86 12.28
C ARG A 89 1.91 11.08 13.37
N VAL A 90 3.05 11.67 13.02
CA VAL A 90 4.14 11.90 13.96
C VAL A 90 3.70 12.91 15.03
N SER A 91 2.98 13.96 14.64
CA SER A 91 2.45 14.95 15.58
C SER A 91 1.44 14.33 16.56
N ALA A 92 0.56 13.43 16.09
CA ALA A 92 -0.37 12.72 16.97
C ALA A 92 0.36 11.76 17.91
N ALA A 93 1.34 11.01 17.41
CA ALA A 93 2.18 10.14 18.23
C ALA A 93 2.97 10.94 19.28
N HIS A 94 3.50 12.11 18.91
CA HIS A 94 4.16 13.05 19.81
C HIS A 94 3.18 13.51 20.91
N ALA A 95 1.99 13.99 20.55
CA ALA A 95 0.98 14.44 21.48
C ALA A 95 0.50 13.34 22.46
N MET A 96 0.41 12.08 22.01
CA MET A 96 0.00 10.96 22.85
C MET A 96 1.10 10.45 23.78
N THR A 97 2.36 10.48 23.35
CA THR A 97 3.46 9.77 24.04
C THR A 97 4.49 10.68 24.69
N GLY A 98 4.53 11.96 24.30
CA GLY A 98 5.57 12.92 24.68
C GLY A 98 6.96 12.64 24.08
N MET A 99 7.11 11.61 23.22
CA MET A 99 8.39 11.32 22.56
C MET A 99 8.74 12.41 21.54
N SER A 100 10.03 12.71 21.37
CA SER A 100 10.45 13.66 20.34
C SER A 100 10.11 13.16 18.93
N THR A 101 9.91 14.11 18.02
CA THR A 101 9.57 13.83 16.62
C THR A 101 10.64 13.02 15.92
N GLU A 102 11.92 13.29 16.19
CA GLU A 102 13.07 12.57 15.61
C GLU A 102 13.06 11.11 16.04
N ARG A 103 12.72 10.84 17.31
CA ARG A 103 12.61 9.47 17.83
C ARG A 103 11.47 8.72 17.17
N ILE A 104 10.31 9.36 16.99
CA ILE A 104 9.15 8.74 16.35
C ILE A 104 9.45 8.48 14.87
N VAL A 105 10.03 9.45 14.18
CA VAL A 105 10.48 9.32 12.79
C VAL A 105 11.50 8.19 12.65
N GLY A 106 12.50 8.09 13.53
CA GLY A 106 13.47 7.00 13.51
C GLY A 106 12.85 5.61 13.73
N LEU A 107 11.75 5.51 14.47
CA LEU A 107 10.99 4.25 14.61
C LEU A 107 10.16 3.91 13.37
N LEU A 108 9.82 4.91 12.56
CA LEU A 108 9.07 4.76 11.32
C LEU A 108 9.96 4.77 10.08
N GLY A 109 11.25 5.09 10.20
CA GLY A 109 12.17 5.28 9.06
C GLY A 109 12.26 4.06 8.15
N ASP A 110 12.27 2.86 8.72
CA ASP A 110 12.26 1.59 7.98
C ASP A 110 11.00 1.42 7.11
N LEU A 111 9.89 2.08 7.47
CA LEU A 111 8.66 2.09 6.67
C LEU A 111 8.69 3.11 5.53
N PHE A 112 9.71 3.97 5.43
CA PHE A 112 9.73 5.03 4.40
C PHE A 112 11.00 4.98 3.53
N GLY A 113 11.87 4.00 3.75
CA GLY A 113 13.01 3.66 2.90
C GLY A 113 14.19 4.64 2.95
N ARG A 114 14.08 5.80 3.61
CA ARG A 114 15.16 6.77 3.77
C ARG A 114 15.16 7.40 5.16
N SER A 115 16.36 7.71 5.65
CA SER A 115 16.55 8.59 6.81
C SER A 115 15.98 9.98 6.48
N LEU A 116 15.01 10.41 7.28
CA LEU A 116 14.38 11.73 7.21
C LEU A 116 15.15 12.77 8.04
N ASP A 117 16.39 12.47 8.47
CA ASP A 117 17.14 13.24 9.46
C ASP A 117 17.50 14.67 8.99
N GLN A 118 17.42 14.93 7.69
CA GLN A 118 17.69 16.24 7.09
C GLN A 118 16.44 17.10 6.87
N LEU A 119 15.24 16.56 7.06
CA LEU A 119 13.98 17.27 6.81
C LEU A 119 13.43 17.85 8.11
N GLN A 120 13.23 19.17 8.14
CA GLN A 120 12.43 19.79 9.20
C GLN A 120 10.97 19.40 8.99
N MET A 121 10.45 18.57 9.88
CA MET A 121 9.07 18.10 9.79
C MET A 121 8.11 19.14 10.38
N PRO A 122 7.13 19.63 9.61
CA PRO A 122 6.06 20.46 10.16
C PRO A 122 5.28 19.67 11.23
N ILE A 123 5.09 20.28 12.40
CA ILE A 123 4.34 19.69 13.52
C ILE A 123 2.95 20.28 13.55
N TYR A 124 1.94 19.42 13.47
CA TYR A 124 0.55 19.79 13.67
C TYR A 124 0.26 19.94 15.18
N PRO A 125 -0.23 21.10 15.66
CA PRO A 125 -0.36 21.38 17.08
C PRO A 125 -1.64 20.75 17.67
N PHE A 126 -1.65 19.43 17.84
CA PHE A 126 -2.77 18.77 18.55
C PHE A 126 -2.86 19.24 20.01
N ALA A 127 -4.06 19.60 20.43
CA ALA A 127 -4.34 19.94 21.82
C ALA A 127 -4.47 18.67 22.66
N TRP A 128 -4.19 18.77 23.96
CA TRP A 128 -4.44 17.67 24.90
C TRP A 128 -5.92 17.23 24.91
N GLY A 129 -6.84 18.16 24.64
CA GLY A 129 -8.26 17.85 24.47
C GLY A 129 -8.53 16.89 23.31
N ASP A 130 -7.79 17.01 22.20
CA ASP A 130 -7.89 16.11 21.04
C ASP A 130 -7.44 14.70 21.41
N VAL A 131 -6.35 14.58 22.16
CA VAL A 131 -5.83 13.29 22.64
C VAL A 131 -6.89 12.55 23.46
N VAL A 132 -7.48 13.20 24.45
CA VAL A 132 -8.43 12.55 25.36
C VAL A 132 -9.77 12.28 24.67
N ARG A 133 -10.28 13.24 23.88
CA ARG A 133 -11.62 13.16 23.31
C ARG A 133 -11.69 12.32 22.04
N GLU A 134 -10.63 12.32 21.25
CA GLU A 134 -10.64 11.72 19.90
C GLU A 134 -9.68 10.54 19.82
N PHE A 135 -8.41 10.71 20.23
CA PHE A 135 -7.39 9.70 19.98
C PHE A 135 -7.57 8.48 20.87
N VAL A 136 -7.75 8.65 22.19
CA VAL A 136 -7.95 7.52 23.12
C VAL A 136 -9.10 6.59 22.69
N PRO A 137 -10.34 7.08 22.44
CA PRO A 137 -11.42 6.20 22.00
C PRO A 137 -11.17 5.62 20.60
N GLY A 138 -10.58 6.39 19.68
CA GLY A 138 -10.26 5.91 18.34
C GLY A 138 -9.21 4.81 18.35
N VAL A 139 -8.12 4.98 19.09
CA VAL A 139 -7.07 3.96 19.30
C VAL A 139 -7.67 2.71 19.95
N GLY A 140 -8.50 2.86 20.98
CA GLY A 140 -9.21 1.73 21.60
C GLY A 140 -10.06 0.95 20.60
N ARG A 141 -10.79 1.64 19.72
CA ARG A 141 -11.58 1.05 18.62
C ARG A 141 -10.68 0.29 17.64
N VAL A 142 -9.60 0.91 17.17
CA VAL A 142 -8.64 0.30 16.23
C VAL A 142 -8.03 -0.98 16.82
N ILE A 143 -7.60 -0.94 18.09
CA ILE A 143 -7.07 -2.12 18.80
C ILE A 143 -8.13 -3.22 18.86
N TRP A 144 -9.34 -2.89 19.31
CA TRP A 144 -10.42 -3.87 19.44
C TRP A 144 -10.80 -4.50 18.09
N LYS A 145 -10.92 -3.69 17.03
CA LYS A 145 -11.21 -4.15 15.66
C LYS A 145 -10.08 -5.02 15.10
N THR A 146 -8.82 -4.66 15.36
CA THR A 146 -7.66 -5.47 14.93
C THR A 146 -7.63 -6.80 15.67
N LEU A 147 -7.89 -6.83 16.98
CA LEU A 147 -7.94 -8.05 17.78
C LEU A 147 -9.08 -8.98 17.34
N THR A 148 -10.28 -8.43 17.11
CA THR A 148 -11.42 -9.20 16.60
C THR A 148 -11.17 -9.72 15.18
N GLY A 149 -10.54 -8.91 14.33
CA GLY A 149 -10.04 -9.33 13.02
C GLY A 149 -9.06 -10.50 13.13
N TYR A 150 -8.12 -10.44 14.06
CA TYR A 150 -7.16 -11.52 14.31
C TYR A 150 -7.84 -12.83 14.73
N LEU A 151 -8.79 -12.76 15.67
CA LEU A 151 -9.53 -13.92 16.17
C LEU A 151 -10.38 -14.58 15.08
N THR A 152 -10.85 -13.80 14.11
CA THR A 152 -11.74 -14.28 13.03
C THR A 152 -11.01 -14.54 11.71
N LEU A 153 -9.72 -14.22 11.62
CA LEU A 153 -8.94 -14.24 10.37
C LEU A 153 -8.98 -15.58 9.65
N ASN A 154 -8.76 -16.70 10.37
CA ASN A 154 -8.77 -18.02 9.75
C ASN A 154 -10.14 -18.39 9.15
N ASN A 155 -11.22 -18.01 9.84
CA ASN A 155 -12.57 -18.25 9.32
C ASN A 155 -12.88 -17.33 8.14
N PHE A 156 -12.46 -16.06 8.24
CA PHE A 156 -12.56 -15.10 7.14
C PHE A 156 -11.86 -15.64 5.88
N LEU A 157 -10.59 -16.05 5.97
CA LEU A 157 -9.83 -16.57 4.84
C LEU A 157 -10.46 -17.80 4.19
N ARG A 158 -11.12 -18.66 4.99
CA ARG A 158 -11.81 -19.85 4.49
C ARG A 158 -13.11 -19.52 3.76
N GLU A 159 -13.90 -18.58 4.29
CA GLU A 159 -15.22 -18.24 3.75
C GLU A 159 -15.20 -17.19 2.65
N ASN A 160 -14.17 -16.33 2.63
CA ASN A 160 -14.11 -15.15 1.76
C ASN A 160 -14.26 -15.49 0.27
N PRO A 161 -13.58 -16.51 -0.31
CA PRO A 161 -13.72 -16.82 -1.73
C PRO A 161 -15.17 -17.14 -2.14
N ALA A 162 -15.86 -17.99 -1.37
CA ALA A 162 -17.24 -18.36 -1.65
C ALA A 162 -18.18 -17.15 -1.54
N ARG A 163 -17.92 -16.26 -0.59
CA ARG A 163 -18.72 -15.04 -0.40
C ARG A 163 -18.49 -14.01 -1.52
N CYS A 164 -17.25 -13.82 -1.98
CA CYS A 164 -16.95 -12.98 -3.14
C CYS A 164 -17.64 -13.50 -4.41
N ASN A 165 -17.63 -14.81 -4.64
CA ASN A 165 -18.35 -15.42 -5.76
C ASN A 165 -19.86 -15.16 -5.67
N ALA A 166 -20.46 -15.35 -4.49
CA ALA A 166 -21.88 -15.08 -4.28
C ALA A 166 -22.24 -13.61 -4.53
N PHE A 167 -21.40 -12.67 -4.11
CA PHE A 167 -21.60 -11.25 -4.41
C PHE A 167 -21.50 -10.97 -5.91
N THR A 168 -20.48 -11.52 -6.58
CA THR A 168 -20.27 -11.34 -8.02
C THR A 168 -21.47 -11.84 -8.82
N THR A 169 -21.97 -13.05 -8.51
CA THR A 169 -23.18 -13.60 -9.13
C THR A 169 -24.39 -12.69 -8.93
N ARG A 170 -24.65 -12.24 -7.68
CA ARG A 170 -25.77 -11.35 -7.37
C ARG A 170 -25.68 -10.01 -8.09
N ILE A 171 -24.49 -9.43 -8.19
CA ILE A 171 -24.27 -8.18 -8.92
C ILE A 171 -24.66 -8.36 -10.40
N GLY A 172 -24.29 -9.48 -11.03
CA GLY A 172 -24.64 -9.78 -12.41
C GLY A 172 -26.13 -10.06 -12.66
N GLU A 173 -26.88 -10.46 -11.63
CA GLU A 173 -28.32 -10.72 -11.72
C GLU A 173 -29.18 -9.45 -11.52
N ILE A 174 -28.65 -8.43 -10.85
CA ILE A 174 -29.40 -7.20 -10.53
C ILE A 174 -29.41 -6.27 -11.75
N SER A 175 -30.61 -5.91 -12.21
CA SER A 175 -30.81 -5.00 -13.36
C SER A 175 -31.19 -3.57 -12.97
N SER A 176 -31.24 -3.25 -11.67
CA SER A 176 -31.69 -1.95 -11.15
C SER A 176 -30.61 -1.25 -10.32
N GLY A 177 -30.30 -0.01 -10.66
CA GLY A 177 -29.34 0.81 -9.90
C GLY A 177 -29.76 1.02 -8.43
N ALA A 178 -31.06 1.07 -8.14
CA ALA A 178 -31.55 1.20 -6.76
C ALA A 178 -31.29 -0.08 -5.94
N GLU A 179 -31.36 -1.24 -6.58
CA GLU A 179 -31.05 -2.53 -5.93
C GLU A 179 -29.54 -2.71 -5.75
N LEU A 180 -28.73 -2.32 -6.73
CA LEU A 180 -27.26 -2.29 -6.58
C LEU A 180 -26.82 -1.36 -5.44
N LEU A 181 -27.39 -0.16 -5.36
CA LEU A 181 -27.11 0.77 -4.27
C LEU A 181 -27.48 0.18 -2.90
N ARG A 182 -28.61 -0.52 -2.83
CA ARG A 182 -29.03 -1.19 -1.58
C ARG A 182 -28.07 -2.32 -1.20
N LEU A 183 -27.65 -3.15 -2.17
CA LEU A 183 -26.66 -4.20 -1.97
C LEU A 183 -25.33 -3.59 -1.47
N TRP A 184 -24.91 -2.48 -2.08
CA TRP A 184 -23.71 -1.75 -1.67
C TRP A 184 -23.78 -1.32 -0.21
N GLN A 185 -24.77 -0.51 0.14
CA GLN A 185 -24.89 0.12 1.46
C GLN A 185 -25.15 -0.89 2.59
N GLN A 186 -25.91 -1.95 2.30
CA GLN A 186 -26.35 -2.89 3.34
C GLN A 186 -25.40 -4.08 3.51
N GLU A 187 -24.66 -4.46 2.47
CA GLU A 187 -23.88 -5.70 2.48
C GLU A 187 -22.43 -5.51 2.04
N LEU A 188 -22.17 -4.96 0.85
CA LEU A 188 -20.80 -4.90 0.31
C LEU A 188 -19.90 -3.94 1.08
N GLU A 189 -20.35 -2.72 1.37
CA GLU A 189 -19.55 -1.72 2.08
C GLU A 189 -19.23 -2.17 3.53
N PRO A 190 -20.20 -2.64 4.34
CA PRO A 190 -19.88 -3.21 5.64
C PRO A 190 -18.92 -4.41 5.56
N TYR A 191 -19.06 -5.24 4.52
CA TYR A 191 -18.18 -6.39 4.31
C TYR A 191 -16.77 -5.97 3.89
N LEU A 192 -16.63 -4.92 3.07
CA LEU A 192 -15.35 -4.33 2.68
C LEU A 192 -14.60 -3.87 3.93
N TYR A 193 -15.24 -3.13 4.84
CA TYR A 193 -14.62 -2.71 6.09
C TYR A 193 -14.20 -3.91 6.96
N LYS A 194 -15.02 -4.96 7.03
CA LYS A 194 -14.65 -6.21 7.71
C LYS A 194 -13.41 -6.87 7.07
N ALA A 195 -13.36 -6.94 5.74
CA ALA A 195 -12.23 -7.49 5.00
C ALA A 195 -10.94 -6.70 5.27
N TRP A 196 -11.06 -5.38 5.39
CA TRP A 196 -9.95 -4.50 5.72
C TRP A 196 -9.44 -4.60 7.14
N TRP A 197 -10.31 -4.85 8.11
CA TRP A 197 -9.87 -5.21 9.45
C TRP A 197 -9.16 -6.57 9.49
N ALA A 198 -9.59 -7.54 8.68
CA ALA A 198 -8.88 -8.81 8.52
C ALA A 198 -7.50 -8.62 7.87
N HIS A 199 -7.41 -7.78 6.82
CA HIS A 199 -6.15 -7.40 6.18
C HIS A 199 -5.19 -6.74 7.19
N THR A 200 -5.68 -5.74 7.93
CA THR A 200 -4.91 -5.03 8.97
C THR A 200 -4.40 -6.00 10.03
N ALA A 201 -5.23 -6.93 10.49
CA ALA A 201 -4.83 -7.96 11.47
C ALA A 201 -3.82 -8.98 10.92
N GLY A 202 -3.87 -9.28 9.62
CA GLY A 202 -2.87 -10.10 8.94
C GLY A 202 -1.53 -9.36 8.84
N GLY A 203 -1.58 -8.11 8.38
CA GLY A 203 -0.42 -7.24 8.20
C GLY A 203 0.31 -6.89 9.51
N SER A 204 -0.41 -6.78 10.64
CA SER A 204 0.20 -6.47 11.93
C SER A 204 1.25 -7.49 12.39
N ARG A 205 1.29 -8.70 11.80
CA ARG A 205 2.35 -9.69 12.05
C ARG A 205 3.73 -9.21 11.59
N ILE A 206 3.82 -8.25 10.67
CA ILE A 206 5.09 -7.67 10.22
C ILE A 206 5.88 -7.05 11.38
N VAL A 207 5.19 -6.52 12.39
CA VAL A 207 5.80 -5.96 13.60
C VAL A 207 6.60 -7.02 14.34
N ASN A 208 6.11 -8.26 14.40
CA ASN A 208 6.84 -9.36 15.03
C ASN A 208 8.13 -9.68 14.27
N THR A 209 8.08 -9.65 12.93
CA THR A 209 9.26 -9.83 12.08
C THR A 209 10.29 -8.72 12.30
N MET A 210 9.86 -7.45 12.35
CA MET A 210 10.76 -6.31 12.63
C MET A 210 11.38 -6.38 14.04
N VAL A 211 10.61 -6.83 15.04
CA VAL A 211 11.13 -7.01 16.41
C VAL A 211 12.13 -8.16 16.45
N LEU A 212 11.86 -9.26 15.74
CA LEU A 212 12.78 -10.39 15.62
C LEU A 212 14.07 -9.97 14.93
N GLU A 213 13.97 -9.25 13.81
CA GLU A 213 15.09 -8.74 13.04
C GLU A 213 16.00 -7.83 13.90
N ARG A 214 15.44 -6.85 14.61
CA ARG A 214 16.19 -6.03 15.58
C ARG A 214 16.87 -6.84 16.68
N LYS A 215 16.25 -7.92 17.16
CA LYS A 215 16.87 -8.82 18.16
C LYS A 215 18.03 -9.61 17.55
N LEU A 216 17.85 -10.17 16.35
CA LEU A 216 18.88 -10.92 15.64
C LEU A 216 20.08 -10.02 15.34
N ARG A 217 19.86 -8.81 14.81
CA ARG A 217 20.94 -7.85 14.55
C ARG A 217 21.81 -7.57 15.77
N LYS A 218 21.21 -7.47 16.96
CA LYS A 218 21.94 -7.27 18.22
C LYS A 218 22.75 -8.50 18.66
N LEU A 219 22.33 -9.70 18.25
CA LEU A 219 22.96 -10.95 18.67
C LEU A 219 24.07 -11.40 17.72
N VAL A 220 23.85 -11.27 16.41
CA VAL A 220 24.72 -11.84 15.38
C VAL A 220 25.27 -10.81 14.39
N GLY A 221 24.92 -9.53 14.57
CA GLY A 221 25.27 -8.48 13.60
C GLY A 221 24.30 -8.45 12.41
N ALA A 222 24.48 -7.45 11.54
CA ALA A 222 23.55 -7.19 10.43
C ALA A 222 23.56 -8.30 9.36
N GLU A 223 24.74 -8.79 9.01
CA GLU A 223 24.95 -9.78 7.95
C GLU A 223 24.31 -11.14 8.28
N ASP A 224 24.65 -11.69 9.43
CA ASP A 224 24.09 -12.97 9.89
C ASP A 224 22.59 -12.86 10.17
N ALA A 225 22.11 -11.72 10.69
CA ALA A 225 20.68 -11.50 10.89
C ALA A 225 19.92 -11.54 9.55
N ASN A 226 20.42 -10.84 8.52
CA ASN A 226 19.83 -10.87 7.19
C ASN A 226 19.82 -12.30 6.60
N THR A 227 20.93 -13.05 6.75
CA THR A 227 21.04 -14.43 6.27
C THR A 227 20.07 -15.39 6.99
N LEU A 228 19.86 -15.20 8.28
CA LEU A 228 18.88 -15.99 9.05
C LEU A 228 17.44 -15.65 8.64
N LEU A 229 17.15 -14.39 8.34
CA LEU A 229 15.83 -13.92 7.94
C LEU A 229 15.50 -14.27 6.47
N SER A 230 16.49 -14.33 5.59
CA SER A 230 16.28 -14.63 4.16
C SER A 230 15.71 -16.04 3.93
N ASN A 231 15.90 -16.95 4.89
CA ASN A 231 15.42 -18.33 4.86
C ASN A 231 14.24 -18.62 5.81
N LEU A 232 13.55 -17.61 6.36
CA LEU A 232 12.35 -17.79 7.21
C LEU A 232 11.10 -18.31 6.47
N ARG A 233 11.28 -19.08 5.40
CA ARG A 233 10.19 -19.65 4.61
C ARG A 233 9.94 -21.09 5.07
N SER A 234 8.69 -21.42 5.38
CA SER A 234 8.21 -22.77 5.13
C SER A 234 8.27 -23.02 3.62
N GLY A 235 8.59 -24.23 3.15
CA GLY A 235 8.85 -24.56 1.74
C GLY A 235 7.70 -24.38 0.72
N SER A 236 6.81 -23.41 0.93
CA SER A 236 5.75 -22.97 0.03
C SER A 236 6.23 -21.88 -0.94
N GLU A 237 5.72 -21.90 -2.17
CA GLU A 237 5.90 -20.82 -3.17
C GLU A 237 5.46 -19.46 -2.61
N LEU A 238 6.07 -18.37 -3.09
CA LEU A 238 5.59 -17.02 -2.80
C LEU A 238 4.21 -16.83 -3.43
N ALA A 239 3.20 -16.54 -2.60
CA ALA A 239 1.83 -16.30 -3.08
C ALA A 239 1.76 -15.16 -4.12
N SER A 240 2.67 -14.18 -4.06
CA SER A 240 2.79 -13.09 -5.03
C SER A 240 3.26 -13.56 -6.42
N LEU A 241 3.95 -14.69 -6.52
CA LEU A 241 4.35 -15.28 -7.80
C LEU A 241 3.25 -16.15 -8.42
N GLY A 242 2.19 -16.47 -7.65
CA GLY A 242 1.08 -17.30 -8.07
C GLY A 242 0.43 -16.88 -9.41
N PRO A 243 0.17 -15.58 -9.65
CA PRO A 243 -0.37 -15.13 -10.94
C PRO A 243 0.51 -15.49 -12.13
N VAL A 244 1.84 -15.39 -11.99
CA VAL A 244 2.80 -15.69 -13.07
C VAL A 244 3.04 -17.19 -13.20
N THR A 245 3.33 -17.88 -12.10
CA THR A 245 3.55 -19.33 -12.13
C THR A 245 2.29 -20.09 -12.53
N GLY A 246 1.12 -19.56 -12.19
CA GLY A 246 -0.19 -20.07 -12.58
C GLY A 246 -0.37 -20.13 -14.10
N VAL A 247 0.06 -19.12 -14.86
CA VAL A 247 0.01 -19.14 -16.34
C VAL A 247 0.83 -20.31 -16.89
N THR A 248 2.02 -20.55 -16.30
CA THR A 248 2.87 -21.68 -16.69
C THR A 248 2.22 -23.03 -16.35
N LYS A 249 1.55 -23.14 -15.20
CA LYS A 249 0.79 -24.34 -14.80
C LYS A 249 -0.38 -24.60 -15.77
N VAL A 250 -1.07 -23.55 -16.24
CA VAL A 250 -2.12 -23.66 -17.25
C VAL A 250 -1.55 -24.18 -18.58
N ARG A 251 -0.42 -23.62 -19.06
CA ARG A 251 0.25 -24.10 -20.29
C ARG A 251 0.62 -25.59 -20.23
N ARG A 252 1.02 -26.08 -19.06
CA ARG A 252 1.40 -27.48 -18.84
C ARG A 252 0.19 -28.41 -18.63
N GLY A 253 -1.02 -27.87 -18.56
CA GLY A 253 -2.23 -28.63 -18.23
C GLY A 253 -2.31 -29.07 -16.77
N GLU A 254 -1.51 -28.47 -15.87
CA GLU A 254 -1.50 -28.74 -14.43
C GLU A 254 -2.57 -27.92 -13.68
N LEU A 255 -3.09 -26.86 -14.30
CA LEU A 255 -4.13 -25.99 -13.78
C LEU A 255 -5.12 -25.67 -14.90
N SER A 256 -6.43 -25.73 -14.63
CA SER A 256 -7.41 -25.31 -15.64
C SER A 256 -7.54 -23.79 -15.71
N HIS A 257 -8.09 -23.29 -16.82
CA HIS A 257 -8.36 -21.86 -17.01
C HIS A 257 -9.29 -21.31 -15.93
N ALA A 258 -10.35 -22.05 -15.60
CA ALA A 258 -11.31 -21.67 -14.57
C ALA A 258 -10.68 -21.62 -13.17
N GLU A 259 -9.82 -22.59 -12.84
CA GLU A 259 -9.11 -22.60 -11.56
C GLU A 259 -8.10 -21.45 -11.46
N TYR A 260 -7.41 -21.13 -12.56
CA TYR A 260 -6.52 -19.97 -12.63
C TYR A 260 -7.28 -18.68 -12.37
N LEU A 261 -8.38 -18.42 -13.09
CA LEU A 261 -9.16 -17.19 -12.92
C LEU A 261 -9.80 -17.10 -11.53
N ALA A 262 -10.24 -18.22 -10.96
CA ALA A 262 -10.76 -18.24 -9.60
C ALA A 262 -9.69 -17.91 -8.55
N GLN A 263 -8.45 -18.37 -8.73
CA GLN A 263 -7.36 -18.14 -7.77
C GLN A 263 -6.65 -16.79 -7.96
N TYR A 264 -6.47 -16.35 -9.20
CA TYR A 264 -5.59 -15.24 -9.56
C TYR A 264 -6.25 -14.18 -10.41
N GLY A 265 -7.47 -14.38 -10.90
CA GLY A 265 -8.14 -13.44 -11.80
C GLY A 265 -8.50 -12.09 -11.17
N HIS A 266 -8.38 -11.97 -9.84
CA HIS A 266 -8.50 -10.69 -9.11
C HIS A 266 -7.15 -9.97 -8.92
N ARG A 267 -6.05 -10.57 -9.39
CA ARG A 267 -4.69 -10.04 -9.25
C ARG A 267 -4.24 -9.43 -10.57
N GLY A 268 -3.63 -8.26 -10.56
CA GLY A 268 -3.22 -7.56 -11.76
C GLY A 268 -2.44 -6.28 -11.49
N PRO A 269 -1.87 -5.64 -12.52
CA PRO A 269 -1.04 -4.44 -12.36
C PRO A 269 -1.78 -3.27 -11.70
N HIS A 270 -3.10 -3.18 -11.90
CA HIS A 270 -3.96 -2.09 -11.42
C HIS A 270 -4.91 -2.57 -10.31
N GLU A 271 -4.42 -3.40 -9.38
CA GLU A 271 -5.21 -4.09 -8.34
C GLU A 271 -6.16 -3.20 -7.52
N PHE A 272 -5.86 -1.91 -7.37
CA PHE A 272 -6.68 -0.96 -6.60
C PHE A 272 -7.60 -0.09 -7.46
N GLU A 273 -7.40 0.00 -8.78
CA GLU A 273 -8.17 0.91 -9.63
C GLU A 273 -9.46 0.25 -10.13
N LEU A 274 -10.60 0.68 -9.60
CA LEU A 274 -11.90 0.05 -9.82
C LEU A 274 -12.52 0.32 -11.19
N SER A 275 -12.01 1.31 -11.95
CA SER A 275 -12.49 1.59 -13.31
C SER A 275 -11.81 0.74 -14.38
N ILE A 276 -10.75 0.01 -14.02
CA ILE A 276 -10.02 -0.89 -14.92
C ILE A 276 -10.50 -2.32 -14.65
N PRO A 277 -10.88 -3.09 -15.70
CA PRO A 277 -11.34 -4.46 -15.52
C PRO A 277 -10.21 -5.34 -14.97
N HIS A 278 -10.55 -6.20 -14.01
CA HIS A 278 -9.64 -7.23 -13.53
C HIS A 278 -9.45 -8.34 -14.58
N PRO A 279 -8.37 -9.14 -14.50
CA PRO A 279 -8.17 -10.28 -15.41
C PRO A 279 -9.33 -11.26 -15.51
N ALA A 280 -10.11 -11.46 -14.44
CA ALA A 280 -11.31 -12.29 -14.46
C ALA A 280 -12.48 -11.69 -15.26
N GLU A 281 -12.49 -10.38 -15.47
CA GLU A 281 -13.56 -9.65 -16.16
C GLU A 281 -13.27 -9.47 -17.66
N ASP A 282 -12.03 -9.71 -18.09
CA ASP A 282 -11.61 -9.70 -19.49
C ASP A 282 -11.38 -11.14 -20.00
N PRO A 283 -12.30 -11.69 -20.83
CA PRO A 283 -12.18 -13.04 -21.38
C PRO A 283 -10.92 -13.26 -22.23
N ALA A 284 -10.33 -12.20 -22.77
CA ALA A 284 -9.13 -12.29 -23.62
C ALA A 284 -7.83 -12.22 -22.81
N TRP A 285 -7.88 -11.84 -21.53
CA TRP A 285 -6.68 -11.57 -20.74
C TRP A 285 -5.79 -12.80 -20.61
N LEU A 286 -6.36 -13.94 -20.18
CA LEU A 286 -5.57 -15.15 -19.95
C LEU A 286 -5.02 -15.72 -21.26
N GLU A 287 -5.81 -15.69 -22.33
CA GLU A 287 -5.37 -16.12 -23.66
C GLU A 287 -4.19 -15.27 -24.15
N ALA A 288 -4.23 -13.95 -23.93
CA ALA A 288 -3.11 -13.07 -24.26
C ALA A 288 -1.85 -13.44 -23.45
N GLN A 289 -1.99 -13.71 -22.14
CA GLN A 289 -0.87 -14.16 -21.31
C GLN A 289 -0.33 -15.54 -21.72
N LEU A 290 -1.20 -16.45 -22.17
CA LEU A 290 -0.82 -17.78 -22.65
C LEU A 290 -0.14 -17.74 -24.03
N ALA A 291 -0.51 -16.78 -24.88
CA ALA A 291 0.14 -16.52 -26.15
C ALA A 291 1.51 -15.84 -26.01
N ASP A 292 1.70 -15.02 -24.96
CA ASP A 292 2.96 -14.34 -24.66
C ASP A 292 3.99 -15.34 -24.08
N ASP A 293 4.74 -16.03 -24.95
CA ASP A 293 5.65 -17.10 -24.57
C ASP A 293 7.00 -16.57 -24.04
N PRO A 294 7.27 -16.62 -22.72
CA PRO A 294 8.58 -16.27 -22.18
C PRO A 294 9.65 -17.34 -22.52
N THR A 295 9.24 -18.48 -23.10
CA THR A 295 10.10 -19.56 -23.57
C THR A 295 10.34 -19.54 -25.08
N LEU A 296 10.01 -18.44 -25.78
CA LEU A 296 10.68 -18.12 -27.04
C LEU A 296 12.17 -18.44 -26.87
N PRO A 297 12.73 -19.39 -27.65
CA PRO A 297 14.06 -19.88 -27.38
C PRO A 297 15.00 -18.68 -27.27
N LEU A 298 15.77 -18.63 -26.18
CA LEU A 298 16.86 -17.67 -25.97
C LEU A 298 17.85 -17.63 -27.16
N GLU A 299 17.74 -18.59 -28.08
CA GLU A 299 18.44 -18.69 -29.35
C GLU A 299 18.03 -17.61 -30.39
N GLN A 300 16.94 -16.86 -30.17
CA GLN A 300 16.55 -15.70 -30.99
C GLN A 300 16.66 -14.35 -30.28
N ILE A 301 17.19 -14.33 -29.06
CA ILE A 301 17.65 -13.09 -28.44
C ILE A 301 19.01 -12.79 -29.03
N ASP A 302 19.09 -11.77 -29.89
CA ASP A 302 20.39 -11.13 -30.14
C ASP A 302 20.96 -10.76 -28.77
N GLN A 303 22.19 -11.19 -28.45
CA GLN A 303 22.75 -11.31 -27.08
C GLN A 303 22.76 -9.99 -26.26
N ALA A 304 22.21 -8.91 -26.81
CA ALA A 304 22.06 -7.60 -26.22
C ALA A 304 20.68 -7.32 -25.55
N GLU A 305 19.62 -8.13 -25.73
CA GLU A 305 18.26 -7.78 -25.27
C GLU A 305 17.63 -8.81 -24.29
N LEU A 306 17.61 -8.51 -23.00
CA LEU A 306 16.85 -9.30 -22.02
C LEU A 306 15.39 -8.84 -21.97
N ARG A 307 14.44 -9.79 -22.08
CA ARG A 307 13.00 -9.55 -21.89
C ARG A 307 12.48 -10.29 -20.67
N GLY A 308 11.49 -9.70 -20.00
CA GLY A 308 10.89 -10.25 -18.79
C GLY A 308 9.53 -9.62 -18.49
N ILE A 309 8.92 -10.05 -17.39
CA ILE A 309 7.62 -9.53 -16.94
C ILE A 309 7.87 -8.27 -16.10
N PRO A 310 7.31 -7.10 -16.47
CA PRO A 310 7.50 -5.88 -15.70
C PRO A 310 6.80 -5.98 -14.33
N GLY A 311 7.49 -5.58 -13.27
CA GLY A 311 6.92 -5.52 -11.91
C GLY A 311 6.19 -4.22 -11.59
N ALA A 312 6.37 -3.18 -12.40
CA ALA A 312 5.75 -1.87 -12.25
C ALA A 312 5.60 -1.18 -13.62
N ALA A 313 4.69 -0.21 -13.72
CA ALA A 313 4.53 0.62 -14.91
C ALA A 313 5.68 1.63 -15.08
N GLY A 314 5.96 2.04 -16.32
CA GLY A 314 6.97 3.04 -16.66
C GLY A 314 8.03 2.56 -17.65
N ARG A 315 8.83 3.50 -18.18
CA ARG A 315 9.95 3.20 -19.09
C ARG A 315 11.12 4.13 -18.79
N VAL A 316 12.30 3.55 -18.64
CA VAL A 316 13.57 4.27 -18.45
C VAL A 316 14.63 3.68 -19.38
N GLU A 317 15.58 4.50 -19.80
CA GLU A 317 16.75 4.09 -20.58
C GLU A 317 18.02 4.52 -19.82
N GLY A 318 19.00 3.63 -19.73
CA GLY A 318 20.20 3.87 -18.94
C GLY A 318 21.24 2.75 -19.12
N VAL A 319 22.45 3.00 -18.61
CA VAL A 319 23.52 2.00 -18.64
C VAL A 319 23.19 0.88 -17.67
N VAL A 320 23.19 -0.37 -18.14
CA VAL A 320 22.95 -1.55 -17.30
C VAL A 320 24.17 -1.82 -16.41
N ARG A 321 23.92 -1.98 -15.11
CA ARG A 321 24.89 -2.39 -14.10
C ARG A 321 24.46 -3.73 -13.52
N ILE A 322 25.18 -4.79 -13.89
CA ILE A 322 24.93 -6.13 -13.34
C ILE A 322 25.68 -6.26 -12.02
N LEU A 323 24.95 -6.41 -10.91
CA LEU A 323 25.51 -6.63 -9.59
C LEU A 323 25.04 -7.99 -9.07
N GLN A 324 25.96 -8.79 -8.53
CA GLN A 324 25.62 -10.14 -8.06
C GLN A 324 25.13 -10.12 -6.62
N ARG A 325 25.59 -9.16 -5.82
CA ARG A 325 25.27 -9.07 -4.41
C ARG A 325 25.09 -7.62 -3.97
N PRO A 326 24.27 -7.35 -2.93
CA PRO A 326 23.98 -5.97 -2.53
C PRO A 326 25.20 -5.19 -2.04
N GLU A 327 26.26 -5.85 -1.57
CA GLU A 327 27.50 -5.18 -1.13
C GLU A 327 28.23 -4.46 -2.29
N GLU A 328 27.89 -4.81 -3.53
CA GLU A 328 28.40 -4.16 -4.73
C GLU A 328 27.60 -2.87 -5.06
N GLY A 329 26.55 -2.56 -4.28
CA GLY A 329 25.61 -1.47 -4.49
C GLY A 329 26.26 -0.08 -4.60
N ASP A 330 27.37 0.15 -3.89
CA ASP A 330 28.14 1.41 -3.98
C ASP A 330 28.71 1.69 -5.38
N SER A 331 28.79 0.66 -6.24
CA SER A 331 29.21 0.80 -7.63
C SER A 331 28.10 1.23 -8.59
N LEU A 332 26.84 1.19 -8.15
CA LEU A 332 25.68 1.65 -8.92
C LEU A 332 25.63 3.18 -8.93
N ARG A 333 25.65 3.77 -10.12
CA ARG A 333 25.63 5.24 -10.26
C ARG A 333 24.23 5.77 -10.56
N PRO A 334 23.91 7.02 -10.21
CA PRO A 334 22.65 7.65 -10.60
C PRO A 334 22.45 7.58 -12.12
N GLY A 335 21.28 7.10 -12.56
CA GLY A 335 20.93 6.92 -13.97
C GLY A 335 21.29 5.55 -14.56
N GLU A 336 21.94 4.66 -13.81
CA GLU A 336 22.16 3.27 -14.20
C GLU A 336 20.97 2.36 -13.85
N ILE A 337 20.78 1.29 -14.61
CA ILE A 337 19.75 0.26 -14.39
C ILE A 337 20.39 -0.94 -13.70
N LEU A 338 19.98 -1.22 -12.46
CA LEU A 338 20.43 -2.40 -11.72
C LEU A 338 19.84 -3.68 -12.33
N VAL A 339 20.70 -4.65 -12.60
CA VAL A 339 20.32 -6.03 -12.92
C VAL A 339 20.96 -6.96 -11.88
N ALA A 340 20.14 -7.71 -11.17
CA ALA A 340 20.57 -8.67 -10.16
C ALA A 340 19.86 -10.00 -10.35
N ALA A 341 20.48 -11.11 -9.93
CA ALA A 341 19.85 -12.43 -10.00
C ALA A 341 18.56 -12.52 -9.19
N THR A 342 18.51 -11.82 -8.04
CA THR A 342 17.30 -11.64 -7.23
C THR A 342 17.38 -10.30 -6.49
N THR A 343 16.27 -9.58 -6.40
CA THR A 343 16.12 -8.40 -5.55
C THR A 343 15.46 -8.79 -4.22
N ASN A 344 15.99 -8.28 -3.12
CA ASN A 344 15.55 -8.51 -1.74
C ASN A 344 15.86 -7.26 -0.90
N VAL A 345 15.48 -7.25 0.38
CA VAL A 345 15.71 -6.11 1.29
C VAL A 345 17.18 -5.72 1.45
N GLY A 346 18.13 -6.58 1.07
CA GLY A 346 19.54 -6.22 1.07
C GLY A 346 19.90 -5.15 0.02
N TRP A 347 19.09 -4.99 -1.03
CA TRP A 347 19.32 -4.03 -2.12
C TRP A 347 18.76 -2.63 -1.87
N THR A 348 17.96 -2.46 -0.83
CA THR A 348 17.43 -1.18 -0.33
C THR A 348 18.26 -0.69 0.84
#